data_AF-A0A7C5NY53-F1
#
_entry.id   AF-A0A7C5NY53-F1
#
_cell.length_a   1.000
_cell.length_b   1.000
_cell.length_c   1.000
_cell.angle_alpha   90.00
_cell.angle_beta   90.00
_cell.angle_gamma   90.00
#
_symmetry.space_group_name_H-M   'P 1'
#
loop_
_entity.id
_entity.type
_entity.pdbx_description
1 polymer ?
#
loop_
_entity_poly.entity_id
_entity_poly.type
_entity_poly.pdbx_seq_one_letter_code
_entity_poly.pdbx_strand_id
1 'polypeptide(L)' 'LIFMDIKMPEMNGIEATEKAIKLKPGLKILGISMFKDVNQILKMKESGAKGFIQKGGDQEEIRNVMEKILEGEEYFEMEG' A
#
# COMPACT_ATOMS: atom_id res chain seq x y z
N LEU A 1 -4.40 6.29 8.41
CA LEU A 1 -3.55 5.44 7.56
C LEU A 1 -3.94 4.01 7.81
N ILE A 2 -4.15 3.21 6.76
CA ILE A 2 -4.46 1.78 6.85
C ILE A 2 -3.31 1.01 6.22
N PHE A 3 -2.81 0.02 6.94
CA PHE A 3 -1.93 -1.00 6.37
C PHE A 3 -2.79 -2.09 5.74
N MET A 4 -2.57 -2.37 4.46
CA MET A 4 -3.34 -3.36 3.72
C MET A 4 -2.45 -4.50 3.27
N ASP A 5 -2.69 -5.70 3.81
CA ASP A 5 -2.03 -6.90 3.30
C ASP A 5 -2.59 -7.29 1.94
N ILE A 6 -1.73 -7.74 1.03
CA ILE A 6 -2.16 -8.18 -0.31
C ILE A 6 -2.74 -9.59 -0.27
N LYS A 7 -2.08 -10.50 0.45
CA LYS A 7 -2.48 -11.91 0.52
C LYS A 7 -3.39 -12.14 1.73
N MET A 8 -4.67 -11.82 1.57
CA MET A 8 -5.70 -12.10 2.56
C MET A 8 -6.62 -13.25 2.10
N PRO A 9 -7.20 -14.02 3.03
CA PRO A 9 -8.26 -14.98 2.71
C PRO A 9 -9.52 -14.25 2.22
N GLU A 10 -10.32 -14.93 1.39
CA GLU A 10 -11.59 -14.46 0.82
C GLU A 10 -11.49 -13.30 -0.18
N MET A 11 -10.83 -12.19 0.18
CA MET A 11 -10.68 -11.01 -0.67
C MET A 11 -9.23 -10.54 -0.71
N ASN A 12 -8.70 -10.29 -1.91
CA ASN A 12 -7.35 -9.75 -2.09
C ASN A 12 -7.28 -8.28 -1.61
N GLY A 13 -6.17 -7.88 -0.97
CA GLY A 13 -5.96 -6.51 -0.51
C GLY A 13 -6.05 -5.43 -1.58
N ILE A 14 -5.72 -5.75 -2.84
CA ILE A 14 -5.87 -4.83 -3.97
C ILE A 14 -7.36 -4.54 -4.22
N GLU A 15 -8.19 -5.58 -4.25
CA GLU A 15 -9.65 -5.45 -4.42
C GLU A 15 -10.28 -4.74 -3.21
N ALA A 16 -9.84 -5.07 -2.00
CA ALA A 16 -10.27 -4.41 -0.78
C ALA A 16 -9.91 -2.91 -0.79
N THR A 17 -8.73 -2.56 -1.28
CA THR A 17 -8.28 -1.17 -1.43
C THR A 17 -9.17 -0.42 -2.41
N GLU A 18 -9.43 -0.99 -3.59
CA GLU A 18 -10.29 -0.34 -4.60
C GLU A 18 -11.69 -0.07 -4.04
N LYS A 19 -12.29 -1.06 -3.35
CA LYS A 19 -13.59 -0.91 -2.69
C LYS A 19 -13.55 0.15 -1.58
N ALA A 20 -12.51 0.15 -0.75
CA ALA A 20 -12.37 1.10 0.34
C ALA A 20 -12.25 2.54 -0.17
N ILE A 21 -11.45 2.78 -1.22
CA ILE A 21 -11.29 4.09 -1.85
C ILE A 21 -12.60 4.56 -2.49
N LYS A 22 -13.34 3.67 -3.17
CA LYS A 22 -14.68 4.00 -3.71
C LYS A 22 -15.66 4.44 -2.62
N LEU A 23 -15.62 3.81 -1.45
CA LEU A 23 -16.47 4.16 -0.31
C LEU A 23 -16.02 5.45 0.40
N LYS A 24 -14.71 5.70 0.46
CA LYS A 24 -14.12 6.87 1.10
C LYS A 24 -12.86 7.32 0.36
N PRO A 25 -12.98 8.24 -0.62
CA PRO A 25 -11.88 8.64 -1.51
C PRO A 25 -10.66 9.25 -0.82
N GLY A 26 -10.82 9.78 0.40
CA GLY A 26 -9.74 10.35 1.19
C GLY A 26 -8.96 9.35 2.05
N LEU A 27 -9.24 8.04 1.96
CA LEU A 27 -8.48 7.04 2.71
C LEU A 27 -7.03 6.98 2.25
N LYS A 28 -6.12 6.98 3.23
CA LYS A 28 -4.69 6.76 3.02
C LYS A 28 -4.39 5.30 3.31
N ILE A 29 -4.08 4.54 2.26
CA ILE A 29 -3.81 3.11 2.32
C ILE A 29 -2.36 2.85 1.90
N LEU A 30 -1.63 2.08 2.71
CA LEU A 30 -0.29 1.59 2.45
C LEU A 30 -0.36 0.08 2.26
N GLY A 31 -0.14 -0.38 1.03
CA GLY A 31 -0.06 -1.79 0.72
C GLY A 31 1.20 -2.42 1.32
N ILE A 32 1.08 -3.62 1.89
CA ILE A 32 2.20 -4.37 2.43
C ILE A 32 2.17 -5.81 1.92
N SER A 33 3.33 -6.35 1.54
CA SER A 33 3.45 -7.73 1.06
C SER A 33 4.77 -8.36 1.48
N MET A 34 4.79 -9.68 1.68
CA MET A 34 6.04 -10.42 1.94
C MET A 34 7.00 -10.37 0.74
N PHE A 35 6.48 -10.17 -0.47
CA PHE A 35 7.24 -10.15 -1.71
C PHE A 35 7.01 -8.83 -2.45
N LYS A 36 8.09 -8.23 -2.95
CA LYS A 36 8.02 -7.11 -3.91
C LYS A 36 7.86 -7.70 -5.32
N ASP A 37 6.65 -7.65 -5.84
CA ASP A 37 6.34 -7.98 -7.24
C ASP A 37 5.85 -6.71 -7.91
N VAL A 38 6.55 -6.28 -8.97
CA VAL A 38 6.24 -5.04 -9.73
C VAL A 38 4.77 -5.02 -10.18
N ASN A 39 4.21 -6.17 -10.57
CA ASN A 39 2.80 -6.24 -10.97
C ASN A 39 1.85 -5.97 -9.78
N GLN A 40 2.21 -6.41 -8.58
CA GLN A 40 1.43 -6.12 -7.37
C GLN A 40 1.53 -4.65 -6.98
N ILE A 41 2.71 -4.05 -7.11
CA ILE A 41 2.94 -2.63 -6.84
C ILE A 41 2.08 -1.78 -7.78
N LEU A 42 2.11 -2.06 -9.08
CA LEU A 42 1.31 -1.34 -10.08
C LEU A 42 -0.19 -1.48 -9.81
N LYS A 43 -0.69 -2.70 -9.61
CA LYS A 43 -2.12 -2.92 -9.31
C LYS A 43 -2.56 -2.25 -8.00
N MET A 44 -1.71 -2.26 -6.98
CA MET A 44 -2.00 -1.58 -5.72
C MET A 44 -2.07 -0.06 -5.92
N LYS A 45 -1.16 0.51 -6.71
CA LYS A 45 -1.21 1.93 -7.08
C LYS A 45 -2.49 2.26 -7.85
N GLU A 46 -2.84 1.47 -8.87
CA GLU A 46 -4.06 1.64 -9.67
C GLU A 46 -5.34 1.54 -8.84
N SER A 47 -5.34 0.74 -7.76
CA SER A 47 -6.47 0.63 -6.82
C SER A 47 -6.69 1.89 -5.96
N GLY A 48 -5.77 2.85 -6.00
CA GLY A 48 -5.85 4.10 -5.24
C GLY A 48 -5.08 4.10 -3.91
N ALA A 49 -4.22 3.10 -3.67
CA ALA A 49 -3.29 3.14 -2.56
C ALA A 49 -2.35 4.34 -2.67
N LYS A 50 -1.80 4.77 -1.53
CA LYS A 50 -0.80 5.84 -1.42
C LYS A 50 0.61 5.33 -1.21
N GLY A 51 0.78 4.03 -1.02
CA GLY A 51 2.09 3.44 -1.16
C GLY A 51 2.12 1.93 -1.10
N PHE A 52 3.32 1.39 -1.25
CA PHE A 52 3.61 -0.03 -1.13
C PHE A 52 4.98 -0.24 -0.47
N ILE A 53 5.05 -1.15 0.51
CA ILE A 53 6.32 -1.58 1.12
C ILE A 53 6.36 -3.10 1.31
N GLN A 54 7.56 -3.64 1.48
CA GLN A 54 7.74 -5.04 1.87
C GLN A 54 7.54 -5.23 3.37
N LYS A 55 6.84 -6.31 3.74
CA LYS A 55 6.71 -6.75 5.13
C LYS A 55 8.07 -7.17 5.67
N GLY A 56 8.41 -6.69 6.87
CA GLY A 56 9.70 -6.95 7.49
C GLY A 56 10.83 -6.04 7.00
N GLY A 57 10.51 -4.96 6.28
CA GLY A 57 11.44 -3.87 6.00
C GLY A 57 11.88 -3.13 7.27
N ASP A 58 12.83 -2.22 7.11
CA ASP A 58 13.41 -1.47 8.22
C ASP A 58 12.36 -0.57 8.93
N GLN A 59 12.48 -0.43 10.25
CA GLN A 59 11.50 0.34 11.03
C GLN A 59 11.55 1.83 10.70
N GLU A 60 12.73 2.38 10.43
CA GLU A 60 12.85 3.79 10.05
C GLU A 60 12.26 4.01 8.66
N GLU A 61 12.49 3.08 7.73
CA GLU A 61 11.86 3.10 6.40
C GLU A 61 10.33 3.14 6.53
N ILE A 62 9.73 2.22 7.31
CA ILE A 62 8.28 2.20 7.52
C ILE A 62 7.80 3.54 8.09
N ARG A 63 8.49 4.08 9.10
CA ARG A 63 8.15 5.38 9.72
C ARG A 63 8.18 6.50 8.68
N ASN A 64 9.24 6.60 7.91
CA ASN A 64 9.41 7.63 6.87
C ASN A 64 8.30 7.52 5.81
N VAL A 65 7.94 6.30 5.39
CA VAL A 65 6.85 6.09 4.43
C VAL A 65 5.49 6.50 5.00
N MET A 66 5.22 6.18 6.27
CA MET A 66 4.00 6.61 6.95
C MET A 66 3.89 8.14 6.99
N GLU A 67 4.98 8.83 7.36
CA GLU A 67 5.03 10.30 7.44
C GLU A 67 4.71 10.93 6.09
N LYS A 68 5.39 10.49 5.02
CA LYS A 68 5.13 10.93 3.64
C LYS A 68 3.65 10.77 3.24
N ILE A 69 3.06 9.60 3.48
CA ILE A 69 1.65 9.35 3.13
C ILE A 69 0.71 10.24 3.96
N LEU A 70 1.03 10.48 5.23
CA LEU A 70 0.25 11.37 6.07
C LEU A 70 0.32 12.83 5.62
N GLU A 71 1.46 13.27 5.08
CA GLU A 71 1.65 14.59 4.45
C GLU A 71 0.99 14.71 3.07
N GLY A 72 0.55 13.59 2.48
CA GLY A 72 -0.19 13.55 1.22
C GLY A 72 0.66 13.12 0.02
N GLU A 73 1.89 12.70 0.26
CA GLU A 73 2.76 12.12 -0.76
C GLU A 73 2.41 10.65 -1.04
N GLU A 74 2.96 10.15 -2.14
CA GLU A 74 2.87 8.74 -2.53
C GLU A 74 4.24 8.07 -2.47
N TYR A 75 4.29 6.79 -2.07
CA TYR A 75 5.54 6.03 -1.99
C TYR A 75 5.41 4.64 -2.62
N PHE A 76 6.04 4.44 -3.77
CA PHE A 76 6.09 3.15 -4.45
C PHE A 76 7.51 2.87 -4.90
N GLU A 77 8.20 1.98 -4.19
CA GLU A 77 9.53 1.56 -4.57
C GLU A 77 9.45 0.48 -5.66
N MET A 78 9.84 0.84 -6.88
CA MET A 78 9.76 -0.05 -8.05
C MET A 78 11.08 -0.78 -8.35
N GLU A 79 12.17 -0.44 -7.65
CA GLU A 79 13.50 -1.01 -7.86
C GLU A 79 14.17 -1.35 -6.53
N GLY A 80 14.78 -2.53 -6.48
CA GLY A 80 15.64 -3.07 -5.45
C GLY A 80 16.40 -4.27 -6.00
#